data_AF-A0A1F7JIS4-F1
#
_entry.id   AF-A0A1F7JIS4-F1
#
_cell.length_a   1.000
_cell.length_b   1.000
_cell.length_c   1.000
_cell.angle_alpha   90.00
_cell.angle_beta   90.00
_cell.angle_gamma   90.00
#
_symmetry.space_group_name_H-M   'P 1'
#
loop_
_entity.id
_entity.type
_entity.pdbx_description
1 polymer ?
#
loop_
_entity_poly.entity_id
_entity_poly.type
_entity_poly.pdbx_seq_one_letter_code
_entity_poly.pdbx_strand_id
1 'polypeptide(L)'
;MLQKRMIDAVFKTMIISASIHIVILLLHFLSKRDVSILNVFNIYDLDLFFPTIAVGVQNFILSIIFLILLYLSILIFFTKHIERQ
;
A
#
# COMPACT_ATOMS: atom_id res chain seq x y z
N MET A 1 -25.07 16.98 2.22
CA MET A 1 -25.14 15.86 3.18
C MET A 1 -24.90 14.51 2.50
N LEU A 2 -25.60 14.21 1.38
CA LEU A 2 -25.44 12.96 0.62
C LEU A 2 -24.00 12.76 0.08
N GLN A 3 -23.40 13.81 -0.49
CA GLN A 3 -22.02 13.77 -1.02
C GLN A 3 -20.99 13.38 0.04
N LYS A 4 -21.08 13.94 1.27
CA LYS A 4 -20.17 13.57 2.38
C LYS A 4 -20.31 12.09 2.75
N ARG A 5 -21.53 11.57 2.76
CA ARG A 5 -21.82 10.15 3.04
C ARG A 5 -21.32 9.22 1.93
N MET A 6 -21.41 9.65 0.66
CA MET A 6 -20.88 8.89 -0.47
C MET A 6 -19.35 8.84 -0.45
N ILE A 7 -18.69 9.97 -0.19
CA ILE A 7 -17.23 10.03 -0.06
C ILE A 7 -16.77 9.10 1.08
N ASP A 8 -17.42 9.18 2.24
CA ASP A 8 -17.14 8.28 3.38
C ASP A 8 -17.33 6.80 3.03
N ALA A 9 -18.42 6.45 2.33
CA ALA A 9 -18.65 5.09 1.87
C ALA A 9 -17.56 4.60 0.90
N VAL A 10 -17.15 5.43 -0.07
CA VAL A 10 -16.08 5.10 -1.01
C VAL A 10 -14.77 4.86 -0.27
N PHE A 11 -14.37 5.74 0.65
CA PHE A 11 -13.16 5.55 1.44
C PHE A 11 -13.19 4.25 2.26
N LYS A 12 -14.32 3.96 2.92
CA LYS A 12 -14.48 2.70 3.67
C LYS A 12 -14.39 1.49 2.77
N THR A 13 -15.02 1.52 1.60
CA THR A 13 -14.92 0.46 0.61
C THR A 13 -13.49 0.26 0.12
N MET A 14 -12.74 1.34 -0.15
CA MET A 14 -11.33 1.27 -0.53
C MET A 14 -10.48 0.60 0.56
N ILE A 15 -10.68 0.98 1.83
CA ILE A 15 -9.94 0.39 2.95
C ILE A 15 -10.25 -1.11 3.08
N ILE A 16 -11.53 -1.49 3.07
CA ILE A 16 -11.93 -2.91 3.16
C ILE A 16 -11.36 -3.71 2.00
N SER A 17 -11.45 -3.19 0.78
CA SER A 17 -10.91 -3.84 -0.42
C SER A 17 -9.39 -4.02 -0.31
N ALA A 18 -8.65 -2.98 0.09
CA ALA A 18 -7.21 -3.05 0.29
C ALA A 18 -6.84 -4.08 1.36
N SER A 19 -7.54 -4.11 2.50
CA SER A 19 -7.30 -5.10 3.55
C SER A 19 -7.51 -6.54 3.08
N ILE A 20 -8.62 -6.81 2.38
CA ILE A 20 -8.89 -8.14 1.81
C ILE A 20 -7.80 -8.51 0.79
N HIS A 21 -7.40 -7.58 -0.07
CA HIS A 21 -6.35 -7.81 -1.05
C HIS A 21 -5.02 -8.20 -0.38
N ILE A 22 -4.60 -7.49 0.66
CA ILE A 22 -3.39 -7.85 1.43
C ILE A 22 -3.49 -9.25 2.04
N VAL A 23 -4.66 -9.64 2.57
CA VAL A 23 -4.87 -11.01 3.08
C VAL A 23 -4.73 -12.06 1.97
N ILE A 24 -5.29 -11.80 0.80
CA ILE A 24 -5.16 -12.69 -0.38
C ILE A 24 -3.71 -12.83 -0.79
N LEU A 25 -2.96 -11.73 -0.88
CA LEU A 25 -1.53 -11.74 -1.21
C LEU A 25 -0.71 -12.51 -0.18
N LEU A 26 -1.02 -12.37 1.11
CA LEU A 26 -0.36 -13.11 2.17
C LEU A 26 -0.62 -14.62 2.06
N LEU A 27 -1.88 -15.03 1.81
CA LEU A 27 -2.23 -16.43 1.58
C LEU A 27 -1.54 -17.00 0.33
N HIS A 28 -1.47 -16.21 -0.74
CA HIS A 28 -0.78 -16.59 -1.97
C HIS A 28 0.73 -16.75 -1.75
N PHE A 29 1.35 -15.82 -1.00
CA PHE A 29 2.73 -15.91 -0.56
C PHE A 29 2.98 -17.20 0.24
N LEU A 30 2.13 -17.53 1.22
CA LEU A 30 2.27 -18.76 2.00
C LEU A 30 2.16 -20.04 1.14
N SER A 31 1.32 -20.00 0.10
CA SER A 31 1.15 -21.12 -0.83
C SER A 31 2.32 -21.30 -1.80
N LYS A 32 2.81 -20.20 -2.40
CA LYS A 32 3.81 -20.24 -3.48
C LYS A 32 5.24 -19.98 -3.01
N ARG A 33 5.43 -19.51 -1.78
CA ARG A 33 6.70 -19.04 -1.19
C ARG A 33 7.42 -17.99 -2.05
N ASP A 34 6.66 -17.26 -2.85
CA ASP A 34 7.18 -16.23 -3.72
C ASP A 34 7.05 -14.86 -3.05
N VAL A 35 8.17 -14.38 -2.53
CA VAL A 35 8.30 -13.10 -1.81
C VAL A 35 8.03 -11.89 -2.70
N SER A 36 8.09 -12.05 -4.04
CA SER A 36 7.88 -10.94 -4.97
C SER A 36 6.46 -10.39 -4.93
N ILE A 37 5.48 -11.22 -4.53
CA ILE A 37 4.07 -10.83 -4.40
C ILE A 37 3.85 -9.84 -3.23
N LEU A 38 4.74 -9.83 -2.23
CA LEU A 38 4.68 -8.89 -1.12
C LEU A 38 5.45 -7.60 -1.38
N ASN A 39 6.08 -7.46 -2.54
CA ASN A 39 6.74 -6.23 -2.93
C ASN A 39 5.69 -5.12 -3.18
N VAL A 40 5.79 -4.03 -2.43
CA VAL A 40 4.85 -2.90 -2.51
C VAL A 40 4.78 -2.26 -3.89
N PHE A 41 5.88 -2.27 -4.66
CA PHE A 41 5.89 -1.75 -6.03
C PHE A 41 5.06 -2.61 -6.97
N ASN A 42 5.10 -3.94 -6.77
CA ASN A 42 4.26 -4.87 -7.53
C ASN A 42 2.79 -4.73 -7.11
N ILE A 43 2.50 -4.54 -5.82
CA ILE A 43 1.13 -4.33 -5.33
C ILE A 43 0.49 -3.07 -5.90
N TYR A 44 1.30 -2.02 -6.13
CA TYR A 44 0.84 -0.76 -6.73
C TYR A 44 1.02 -0.69 -8.24
N ASP A 45 1.42 -1.78 -8.89
CA ASP A 45 1.72 -1.85 -10.33
C ASP A 45 2.61 -0.67 -10.79
N LEU A 46 3.62 -0.30 -10.00
CA LEU A 46 4.52 0.82 -10.33
C LEU A 46 5.34 0.56 -11.59
N ASP A 47 5.40 -0.69 -12.04
CA ASP A 47 5.98 -1.11 -13.32
C ASP A 47 5.33 -0.40 -14.51
N LEU A 48 4.06 0.01 -14.38
CA LEU A 48 3.36 0.82 -15.39
C LEU A 48 3.99 2.20 -15.59
N PHE A 49 4.64 2.74 -14.56
CA PHE A 49 5.25 4.07 -14.57
C PHE A 49 6.78 4.02 -14.59
N PHE A 50 7.37 2.99 -13.96
CA PHE A 50 8.81 2.84 -13.75
C PHE A 50 9.26 1.40 -14.04
N PRO A 51 9.18 0.94 -15.31
CA PRO A 51 9.45 -0.46 -15.70
C PRO A 51 10.89 -0.91 -15.36
N THR A 52 11.83 0.02 -15.23
CA THR A 52 13.23 -0.26 -14.91
C THR A 52 13.48 -0.57 -13.43
N ILE A 53 12.57 -0.14 -12.53
CA ILE A 53 12.69 -0.34 -11.08
C ILE A 53 12.10 -1.71 -10.65
N ALA A 54 11.34 -2.34 -11.56
CA ALA A 54 10.58 -3.56 -11.34
C ALA A 54 11.39 -4.84 -11.08
N VAL A 55 12.69 -4.88 -11.39
CA VAL A 55 13.41 -6.16 -11.55
C VAL A 55 14.51 -6.37 -10.51
N GLY A 56 14.48 -7.53 -9.84
CA GLY A 56 15.58 -8.06 -9.04
C GLY A 56 15.56 -7.72 -7.55
N VAL A 57 16.63 -8.09 -6.83
CA VAL A 57 16.78 -7.91 -5.36
C VAL A 57 16.78 -6.43 -4.95
N GLN A 58 17.28 -5.55 -5.82
CA GLN A 58 17.28 -4.11 -5.59
C GLN A 58 15.85 -3.54 -5.48
N ASN A 59 14.92 -4.04 -6.31
CA ASN A 59 13.50 -3.69 -6.24
C ASN A 59 12.95 -3.98 -4.83
N PHE A 60 13.23 -5.16 -4.28
CA PHE A 60 12.73 -5.54 -2.97
C PHE A 60 13.19 -4.58 -1.85
N ILE A 61 14.47 -4.21 -1.84
CA ILE A 61 15.02 -3.27 -0.85
C ILE A 61 14.38 -1.88 -1.01
N LEU A 62 14.25 -1.39 -2.24
CA LEU A 62 13.62 -0.10 -2.53
C LEU A 62 12.14 -0.09 -2.12
N SER A 63 11.42 -1.20 -2.31
CA SER A 63 10.02 -1.34 -1.91
C SER A 63 9.83 -1.21 -0.40
N ILE A 64 10.73 -1.79 0.39
CA ILE A 64 10.73 -1.67 1.85
C ILE A 64 11.03 -0.24 2.27
N ILE A 65 12.05 0.40 1.68
CA ILE A 65 12.39 1.80 1.96
C ILE A 65 11.19 2.70 1.65
N PHE A 66 10.54 2.50 0.51
CA PHE A 66 9.35 3.25 0.14
C PHE A 66 8.20 3.05 1.12
N LEU A 67 7.94 1.81 1.55
CA LEU A 67 6.91 1.52 2.55
C LEU A 67 7.20 2.25 3.87
N ILE A 68 8.46 2.27 4.33
CA ILE A 68 8.87 3.00 5.52
C ILE A 68 8.65 4.51 5.34
N LEU A 69 9.05 5.08 4.21
CA LEU A 69 8.84 6.50 3.91
C LEU A 69 7.36 6.86 3.85
N LEU A 70 6.52 5.99 3.26
CA LEU A 70 5.08 6.16 3.19
C LEU A 70 4.47 6.13 4.60
N TYR A 71 4.85 5.15 5.42
CA TYR A 71 4.42 5.05 6.81
C TYR A 71 4.81 6.30 7.62
N LEU A 72 6.07 6.74 7.53
CA LEU A 72 6.54 7.95 8.21
C LEU A 72 5.79 9.20 7.73
N SER A 73 5.52 9.31 6.43
CA SER A 73 4.77 10.44 5.87
C SER A 73 3.34 10.48 6.41
N ILE A 74 2.66 9.33 6.47
CA ILE A 74 1.33 9.20 7.05
C ILE A 74 1.37 9.52 8.55
N LEU A 75 2.32 8.94 9.29
CA LEU A 75 2.48 9.19 10.73
C LEU A 75 2.68 10.68 11.00
N ILE A 76 3.62 11.33 10.33
CA ILE A 76 3.88 12.76 10.53
C ILE A 76 2.64 13.58 10.15
N PHE A 77 1.99 13.30 9.02
CA PHE A 77 0.86 14.11 8.55
C PHE A 77 -0.38 13.97 9.43
N PHE A 78 -0.75 12.74 9.80
CA PHE A 78 -1.95 12.46 10.57
C PHE A 78 -1.75 12.70 12.07
N THR A 79 -0.57 12.40 12.64
CA THR A 79 -0.31 12.67 14.07
C THR A 79 -0.19 14.18 14.34
N LYS A 80 0.41 14.99 13.44
CA LYS A 80 0.38 16.46 13.57
C LYS A 80 -1.02 17.05 13.48
N HIS A 81 -1.94 16.37 12.79
CA HIS A 81 -3.32 16.83 12.67
C HIS A 81 -4.11 16.58 13.97
N ILE A 82 -3.76 15.54 14.74
CA ILE A 82 -4.40 15.23 16.02
C ILE A 82 -3.99 16.23 17.11
N GLU A 83 -2.72 16.67 17.13
CA GLU A 83 -2.24 17.66 18.12
C GLU A 83 -2.72 19.10 17.88
N ARG A 84 -3.35 19.38 16.73
CA ARG A 84 -3.85 20.72 16.36
C ARG A 84 -5.35 20.91 16.57
N GLN A 85 -6.06 19.91 17.06
CA GLN A 85 -7.46 20.01 17.50
C GLN A 85 -7.54 20.09 19.01
#